data_AF-A0A1G3ZLJ5-F1
#
_entry.id   AF-A0A1G3ZLJ5-F1
#
_cell.length_a   1.000
_cell.length_b   1.000
_cell.length_c   1.000
_cell.angle_alpha   90.00
_cell.angle_beta   90.00
_cell.angle_gamma   90.00
#
_symmetry.space_group_name_H-M   'P 1'
#
loop_
_entity.id
_entity.type
_entity.pdbx_description
1 polymer ?
#
loop_
_entity_poly.entity_id
_entity_poly.type
_entity_poly.pdbx_seq_one_letter_code
_entity_poly.pdbx_strand_id
1 'polypeptide(L)'
;MKKAYLEALQGRRAEIKRQWDTLLRAVPPTTPLAHPDTLVHLMDESLRQLFSLFHSRSTRSWLIRHPPAANRIGTDCHCRLNPLINYFIAGQTALDFVAQSVPREEHHLKDLDATACVDELLLIFRFLSHREINAFCEVCQYSPVNARAANGGAAAKPVCPLPWRAPVGRC
;
A
#
# COMPACT_ATOMS: atom_id res chain seq x y z
N MET A 1 5.10 0.62 15.69
CA MET A 1 3.78 0.53 16.31
C MET A 1 3.95 -0.13 17.66
N LYS A 2 3.16 0.23 18.67
CA LYS A 2 3.15 -0.50 19.95
C LYS A 2 2.51 -1.89 19.74
N LYS A 3 3.03 -2.91 20.43
CA LYS A 3 2.63 -4.32 20.22
C LYS A 3 1.13 -4.54 20.46
N ALA A 4 0.60 -4.08 21.60
CA ALA A 4 -0.81 -4.22 21.95
C ALA A 4 -1.75 -3.60 20.90
N TYR A 5 -1.39 -2.44 20.35
CA TYR A 5 -2.16 -1.79 19.30
C TYR A 5 -2.16 -2.59 17.99
N LEU A 6 -1.00 -3.15 17.61
CA LEU A 6 -0.88 -4.01 16.44
C LEU A 6 -1.72 -5.30 16.61
N GLU A 7 -1.72 -5.91 17.79
CA GLU A 7 -2.52 -7.10 18.09
C GLU A 7 -4.03 -6.79 18.05
N ALA A 8 -4.46 -5.68 18.65
CA ALA A 8 -5.85 -5.22 18.59
C ALA A 8 -6.32 -4.96 17.14
N LEU A 9 -5.44 -4.39 16.30
CA LEU A 9 -5.74 -4.15 14.89
C LEU A 9 -5.76 -5.45 14.07
N GLN A 10 -4.87 -6.41 14.36
CA GLN A 10 -4.88 -7.74 13.74
C GLN A 10 -6.18 -8.51 14.06
N GLY A 11 -6.68 -8.40 15.30
CA GLY A 11 -7.98 -8.96 15.69
C GLY A 11 -9.16 -8.40 14.88
N ARG A 12 -9.01 -7.20 14.30
CA ARG A 12 -10.03 -6.51 13.48
C ARG A 12 -9.85 -6.69 11.98
N ARG A 13 -9.03 -7.64 11.55
CA ARG A 13 -8.78 -7.88 10.12
C ARG A 13 -10.07 -8.03 9.30
N ALA A 14 -11.06 -8.74 9.82
CA ALA A 14 -12.35 -8.91 9.15
C ALA A 14 -13.12 -7.58 9.00
N GLU A 15 -13.08 -6.73 10.02
CA GLU A 15 -13.72 -5.41 10.01
C GLU A 15 -13.03 -4.47 9.01
N ILE A 16 -11.70 -4.45 8.98
CA ILE A 16 -10.91 -3.68 7.99
C ILE A 16 -11.31 -4.10 6.57
N LYS A 17 -11.36 -5.41 6.30
CA LYS A 17 -11.77 -5.93 4.98
C LYS A 17 -13.18 -5.51 4.61
N ARG A 18 -14.14 -5.64 5.52
CA ARG A 18 -15.54 -5.25 5.29
C ARG A 18 -15.65 -3.76 4.94
N GLN A 19 -14.97 -2.91 5.70
CA GLN A 19 -14.97 -1.47 5.46
C GLN A 19 -14.27 -1.12 4.14
N TRP A 20 -13.16 -1.77 3.84
CA TRP A 20 -12.44 -1.61 2.59
C TRP A 20 -13.30 -2.01 1.39
N ASP A 21 -13.95 -3.17 1.44
CA ASP A 21 -14.85 -3.63 0.37
C ASP A 21 -16.00 -2.66 0.14
N THR A 22 -16.64 -2.19 1.22
CA THR A 22 -17.71 -1.19 1.14
C THR A 22 -17.25 0.08 0.43
N LEU A 23 -16.08 0.61 0.81
CA LEU A 23 -15.53 1.82 0.21
C LEU A 23 -15.06 1.61 -1.23
N LEU A 24 -14.52 0.43 -1.54
CA LEU A 24 -14.06 0.08 -2.88
C LEU A 24 -15.22 -0.02 -3.87
N ARG A 25 -16.33 -0.64 -3.46
CA ARG A 25 -17.55 -0.77 -4.28
C ARG A 25 -18.28 0.55 -4.51
N ALA A 26 -18.05 1.55 -3.65
CA ALA A 26 -18.63 2.88 -3.82
C ALA A 26 -17.98 3.68 -4.96
N VAL A 27 -16.82 3.26 -5.47
CA VAL A 27 -16.09 3.95 -6.52
C VAL A 27 -16.26 3.23 -7.86
N PRO A 28 -16.66 3.93 -8.94
CA PRO A 28 -16.73 3.33 -10.27
C PRO A 28 -15.37 2.78 -10.73
N PRO A 29 -15.31 1.57 -11.33
CA PRO A 29 -14.06 1.01 -11.84
C PRO A 29 -13.55 1.82 -13.04
N THR A 30 -12.27 2.18 -13.03
CA THR A 30 -11.63 2.96 -14.12
C THR A 30 -11.13 2.07 -15.25
N THR A 31 -10.92 0.78 -14.98
CA THR A 31 -10.51 -0.25 -15.95
C THR A 31 -11.16 -1.58 -15.59
N PRO A 32 -11.22 -2.56 -16.50
CA PRO A 32 -11.72 -3.91 -16.18
C PRO A 32 -10.96 -4.58 -15.02
N LEU A 33 -9.65 -4.32 -14.90
CA LEU A 33 -8.83 -4.83 -13.79
C LEU A 33 -9.09 -4.09 -12.47
N ALA A 34 -9.78 -2.94 -12.51
CA ALA A 34 -10.18 -2.18 -11.33
C ALA A 34 -11.55 -2.64 -10.78
N HIS A 35 -12.13 -3.74 -11.29
CA HIS A 35 -13.41 -4.23 -10.81
C HIS A 35 -13.30 -4.69 -9.34
N PRO A 36 -14.20 -4.26 -8.44
CA PRO A 36 -14.14 -4.61 -7.02
C PRO A 36 -14.09 -6.12 -6.77
N ASP A 37 -14.88 -6.90 -7.50
CA ASP A 37 -14.90 -8.37 -7.34
C ASP A 37 -13.55 -9.03 -7.63
N THR A 38 -12.70 -8.42 -8.45
CA THR A 38 -11.34 -8.89 -8.69
C THR A 38 -10.41 -8.47 -7.54
N LEU A 39 -10.52 -7.21 -7.13
CA LEU A 39 -9.58 -6.58 -6.19
C LEU A 39 -9.77 -7.02 -4.74
N VAL A 40 -10.97 -7.43 -4.33
CA VAL A 40 -11.24 -7.92 -2.96
C VAL A 40 -10.37 -9.12 -2.59
N HIS A 41 -9.98 -9.94 -3.57
CA HIS A 41 -9.11 -11.09 -3.35
C HIS A 41 -7.67 -10.69 -2.96
N LEU A 42 -7.26 -9.45 -3.26
CA LEU A 42 -5.94 -8.92 -2.90
C LEU A 42 -5.86 -8.45 -1.44
N MET A 43 -7.00 -8.24 -0.77
CA MET A 43 -7.04 -7.66 0.58
C MET A 43 -6.32 -8.51 1.61
N ASP A 44 -6.48 -9.83 1.54
CA ASP A 44 -5.83 -10.73 2.48
C ASP A 44 -4.32 -10.68 2.37
N GLU A 45 -3.83 -10.67 1.14
CA GLU A 45 -2.41 -10.57 0.86
C GLU A 45 -1.87 -9.18 1.24
N SER A 46 -2.61 -8.11 0.93
CA SER A 46 -2.23 -6.73 1.27
C SER A 46 -2.13 -6.53 2.79
N LEU A 47 -3.09 -7.03 3.56
CA LEU A 47 -3.06 -6.96 5.02
C LEU A 47 -1.95 -7.84 5.61
N ARG A 48 -1.71 -9.03 5.05
CA ARG A 48 -0.59 -9.88 5.45
C ARG A 48 0.75 -9.16 5.25
N GLN A 49 0.95 -8.56 4.08
CA GLN A 49 2.15 -7.79 3.78
C GLN A 49 2.29 -6.58 4.71
N LEU A 50 1.22 -5.79 4.90
CA LEU A 50 1.19 -4.67 5.83
C LEU A 50 1.64 -5.10 7.23
N PHE A 51 1.01 -6.14 7.79
CA PHE A 51 1.37 -6.63 9.12
C PHE A 51 2.78 -7.20 9.19
N SER A 52 3.29 -7.84 8.12
CA SER A 52 4.67 -8.31 8.07
C SER A 52 5.71 -7.16 8.12
N LEU A 53 5.38 -6.00 7.56
CA LEU A 53 6.26 -4.82 7.57
C LEU A 53 6.50 -4.31 9.01
N PHE A 54 5.54 -4.50 9.92
CA PHE A 54 5.72 -4.15 11.33
C PHE A 54 6.67 -5.09 12.09
N HIS A 55 6.83 -6.32 11.62
CA HIS A 55 7.76 -7.29 12.20
C HIS A 55 9.20 -7.04 11.73
N SER A 56 9.39 -6.38 10.59
CA SER A 56 10.70 -5.99 10.06
C SER A 56 11.24 -4.73 10.74
N ARG A 57 12.13 -4.89 11.73
CA ARG A 57 12.80 -3.77 12.40
C ARG A 57 13.55 -2.87 11.41
N SER A 58 14.25 -3.45 10.43
CA SER A 58 15.03 -2.72 9.45
C SER A 58 14.16 -1.83 8.56
N THR A 59 13.04 -2.38 8.05
CA THR A 59 12.10 -1.64 7.21
C THR A 59 11.44 -0.51 7.99
N ARG A 60 10.97 -0.79 9.21
CA ARG A 60 10.37 0.22 10.09
C ARG A 60 11.35 1.36 10.40
N SER A 61 12.58 1.03 10.81
CA SER A 61 13.60 2.05 11.09
C SER A 61 14.00 2.84 9.86
N TRP A 62 14.03 2.22 8.68
CA TRP A 62 14.29 2.92 7.42
C TRP A 62 13.17 3.89 7.08
N LEU A 63 11.90 3.49 7.19
CA LEU A 63 10.74 4.35 6.91
C LEU A 63 10.62 5.53 7.87
N ILE A 64 11.02 5.38 9.13
CA ILE A 64 11.04 6.50 10.08
C ILE A 64 12.12 7.52 9.71
N ARG A 65 13.28 7.07 9.21
CA ARG A 65 14.38 7.96 8.79
C ARG A 65 14.20 8.56 7.40
N HIS A 66 13.53 7.82 6.53
CA HIS A 66 13.23 8.18 5.16
C HIS A 66 11.72 8.00 4.94
N PRO A 67 10.90 8.85 5.58
CA PRO A 67 9.47 8.81 5.33
C PRO A 67 9.28 8.98 3.82
N PRO A 68 8.51 8.10 3.16
CA PRO A 68 8.08 8.35 1.80
C PRO A 68 7.55 9.78 1.76
N ALA A 69 7.90 10.52 0.70
CA ALA A 69 7.30 11.83 0.49
C ALA A 69 5.79 11.71 0.75
N ALA A 70 5.18 12.70 1.40
CA ALA A 70 3.76 12.71 1.77
C ALA A 70 2.79 12.67 0.56
N ASN A 71 3.31 12.27 -0.59
CA ASN A 71 2.66 11.92 -1.83
C ASN A 71 1.45 11.03 -1.55
N ARG A 72 0.30 11.59 -1.92
CA ARG A 72 -0.97 10.89 -1.91
C ARG A 72 -0.87 9.65 -2.79
N ILE A 73 -1.63 8.62 -2.46
CA ILE A 73 -1.67 7.38 -3.24
C ILE A 73 -1.97 7.69 -4.71
N GLY A 74 -1.13 7.17 -5.61
CA GLY A 74 -1.30 7.29 -7.05
C GLY A 74 -0.74 8.55 -7.71
N THR A 75 -0.08 9.47 -6.98
CA THR A 75 0.57 10.66 -7.60
C THR A 75 1.66 10.28 -8.59
N ASP A 76 2.32 9.15 -8.36
CA ASP A 76 3.49 8.73 -9.15
C ASP A 76 3.06 7.96 -10.41
N CYS A 77 1.79 7.54 -10.47
CA CYS A 77 1.20 6.89 -11.65
C CYS A 77 0.77 7.93 -12.68
N HIS A 78 1.56 8.07 -13.75
CA HIS A 78 1.36 9.06 -14.80
C HIS A 78 0.08 8.82 -15.62
N CYS A 79 -0.26 7.56 -15.94
CA CYS A 79 -1.43 7.25 -16.75
C CYS A 79 -2.74 7.26 -15.95
N ARG A 80 -2.68 7.21 -14.61
CA ARG A 80 -3.85 7.14 -13.70
C ARG A 80 -4.80 5.96 -13.94
N LEU A 81 -4.41 5.01 -14.81
CA LEU A 81 -5.17 3.80 -15.13
C LEU A 81 -4.78 2.58 -14.27
N ASN A 82 -3.84 2.75 -13.34
CA ASN A 82 -3.45 1.66 -12.46
C ASN A 82 -4.66 1.25 -11.56
N PRO A 83 -5.14 -0.01 -11.66
CA PRO A 83 -6.32 -0.45 -10.93
C PRO A 83 -6.14 -0.40 -9.41
N LEU A 84 -4.89 -0.41 -8.93
CA LEU A 84 -4.57 -0.40 -7.51
C LEU A 84 -4.71 0.99 -6.85
N ILE A 85 -4.90 2.07 -7.61
CA ILE A 85 -5.03 3.42 -7.04
C ILE A 85 -6.27 3.52 -6.15
N ASN A 86 -7.46 3.28 -6.70
CA ASN A 86 -8.71 3.36 -5.94
C ASN A 86 -8.79 2.26 -4.88
N TYR A 87 -8.22 1.09 -5.17
CA TYR A 87 -8.02 0.02 -4.20
C TYR A 87 -7.29 0.52 -2.95
N PHE A 88 -6.08 1.08 -3.09
CA PHE A 88 -5.31 1.52 -1.94
C PHE A 88 -5.87 2.80 -1.30
N ILE A 89 -6.52 3.70 -2.04
CA ILE A 89 -7.23 4.84 -1.43
C ILE A 89 -8.34 4.35 -0.49
N ALA A 90 -9.21 3.46 -0.97
CA ALA A 90 -10.27 2.86 -0.16
C ALA A 90 -9.69 2.11 1.07
N GLY A 91 -8.57 1.41 0.88
CA GLY A 91 -7.90 0.69 1.95
C GLY A 91 -7.32 1.59 3.02
N GLN A 92 -6.74 2.73 2.64
CA GLN A 92 -6.21 3.70 3.59
C GLN A 92 -7.35 4.27 4.44
N THR A 93 -8.46 4.65 3.81
CA THR A 93 -9.65 5.17 4.53
C THR A 93 -10.27 4.11 5.44
N ALA A 94 -10.34 2.85 5.01
CA ALA A 94 -10.82 1.76 5.85
C ALA A 94 -9.93 1.50 7.06
N LEU A 95 -8.60 1.48 6.85
CA LEU A 95 -7.63 1.31 7.91
C LEU A 95 -7.67 2.45 8.92
N ASP A 96 -7.74 3.69 8.44
CA ASP A 96 -7.83 4.87 9.29
C ASP A 96 -9.08 4.82 10.18
N PHE A 97 -10.24 4.54 9.58
CA PHE A 97 -11.51 4.41 10.30
C PHE A 97 -11.46 3.35 11.41
N VAL A 98 -11.00 2.14 11.07
CA VAL A 98 -10.94 1.04 12.04
C VAL A 98 -9.87 1.29 13.10
N ALA A 99 -8.73 1.85 12.71
CA ALA A 99 -7.66 2.16 13.64
C ALA A 99 -8.08 3.22 14.66
N GLN A 100 -8.77 4.28 14.24
CA GLN A 100 -9.29 5.30 15.17
C GLN A 100 -10.40 4.76 16.10
N SER A 101 -11.03 3.65 15.72
CA SER A 101 -12.13 3.02 16.47
C SER A 101 -11.66 1.91 17.43
N VAL A 102 -10.35 1.67 17.58
CA VAL A 102 -9.84 0.66 18.51
C VAL A 102 -10.09 1.14 19.96
N PRO A 103 -10.82 0.37 20.79
CA PRO A 103 -11.11 0.75 22.17
C PRO A 103 -9.84 0.85 23.02
N ARG A 104 -9.82 1.81 23.94
CA ARG A 104 -8.68 2.06 24.83
C ARG A 104 -8.37 0.86 25.73
N GLU A 105 -9.40 0.10 26.08
CA GLU A 105 -9.32 -1.11 26.89
C GLU A 105 -8.53 -2.23 26.22
N GLU A 106 -8.35 -2.19 24.89
CA GLU A 106 -7.65 -3.25 24.16
C GLU A 106 -6.17 -2.93 23.92
N HIS A 107 -5.82 -1.65 23.87
CA HIS A 107 -4.43 -1.24 23.61
C HIS A 107 -3.74 -0.58 24.82
N HIS A 108 -4.49 -0.11 25.82
CA HIS A 108 -4.00 0.51 27.06
C HIS A 108 -3.00 1.65 26.87
N LEU A 109 -3.10 2.37 25.76
CA LEU A 109 -2.24 3.52 25.45
C LEU A 109 -2.89 4.82 25.90
N LYS A 110 -2.08 5.86 26.04
CA LYS A 110 -2.55 7.25 26.10
C LYS A 110 -2.97 7.71 24.70
N ASP A 111 -3.83 8.70 24.62
CA ASP A 111 -4.36 9.20 23.34
C ASP A 111 -3.25 9.62 22.37
N LEU A 112 -2.22 10.32 22.86
CA LEU A 112 -1.07 10.71 22.04
C LEU A 112 -0.29 9.50 21.48
N ASP A 113 -0.11 8.46 22.29
CA ASP A 113 0.56 7.23 21.85
C ASP A 113 -0.30 6.43 20.85
N ALA A 114 -1.63 6.48 20.99
CA ALA A 114 -2.58 5.87 20.07
C ALA A 114 -2.57 6.59 18.71
N THR A 115 -2.64 7.93 18.71
CA THR A 115 -2.51 8.75 17.50
C THR A 115 -1.20 8.46 16.77
N ALA A 116 -0.07 8.39 17.48
CA ALA A 116 1.21 8.04 16.88
C ALA A 116 1.23 6.62 16.26
N CYS A 117 0.45 5.68 16.80
CA CYS A 117 0.29 4.35 16.19
C CYS A 117 -0.53 4.41 14.90
N VAL A 118 -1.58 5.23 14.84
CA VAL A 118 -2.37 5.46 13.61
C VAL A 118 -1.50 6.11 12.53
N ASP A 119 -0.74 7.15 12.87
CA ASP A 119 0.17 7.82 11.93
C ASP A 119 1.21 6.85 11.36
N GLU A 120 1.81 6.01 12.22
CA GLU A 120 2.76 4.99 11.80
C GLU A 120 2.10 3.92 10.91
N LEU A 121 0.85 3.55 11.20
CA LEU A 121 0.05 2.63 10.39
C LEU A 121 -0.14 3.16 8.97
N LEU A 122 -0.63 4.39 8.86
CA LEU A 122 -0.92 5.01 7.58
C LEU A 122 0.35 5.29 6.77
N LEU A 123 1.46 5.64 7.44
CA LEU A 123 2.76 5.79 6.80
C LEU A 123 3.22 4.49 6.12
N ILE A 124 3.17 3.37 6.85
CA ILE A 124 3.59 2.06 6.33
C ILE A 124 2.63 1.57 5.25
N PHE A 125 1.32 1.83 5.40
CA PHE A 125 0.35 1.48 4.38
C PHE A 125 0.55 2.27 3.08
N ARG A 126 0.87 3.56 3.15
CA ARG A 126 1.24 4.36 1.97
C ARG A 126 2.51 3.84 1.30
N PHE A 127 3.52 3.47 2.07
CA PHE A 127 4.72 2.84 1.53
C PHE A 127 4.39 1.57 0.74
N LEU A 128 3.59 0.67 1.33
CA LEU A 128 3.13 -0.53 0.64
C LEU A 128 2.37 -0.17 -0.65
N SER A 129 1.43 0.77 -0.57
CA SER A 129 0.61 1.22 -1.69
C SER A 129 1.47 1.72 -2.86
N HIS A 130 2.46 2.57 -2.57
CA HIS A 130 3.39 3.10 -3.57
C HIS A 130 4.23 1.99 -4.19
N ARG A 131 4.74 1.06 -3.38
CA ARG A 131 5.51 -0.09 -3.89
C ARG A 131 4.70 -0.93 -4.87
N GLU A 132 3.47 -1.30 -4.52
CA GLU A 132 2.63 -2.15 -5.35
C GLU A 132 2.14 -1.41 -6.61
N ILE A 133 1.76 -0.13 -6.49
CA ILE A 133 1.39 0.69 -7.65
C ILE A 133 2.57 0.81 -8.62
N ASN A 134 3.77 1.08 -8.12
CA ASN A 134 4.96 1.22 -8.95
C ASN A 134 5.33 -0.09 -9.64
N ALA A 135 5.31 -1.21 -8.91
CA ALA A 135 5.55 -2.54 -9.49
C ALA A 135 4.56 -2.86 -10.62
N PHE A 136 3.28 -2.52 -10.46
CA PHE A 136 2.30 -2.68 -11.53
C PHE A 136 2.56 -1.71 -12.70
N CYS A 137 2.97 -0.47 -12.42
CA CYS A 137 3.31 0.51 -13.45
C CYS A 137 4.55 0.10 -14.28
N GLU A 138 5.50 -0.64 -13.71
CA GLU A 138 6.68 -1.14 -14.44
C GLU A 138 6.31 -2.08 -15.59
N VAL A 139 5.21 -2.83 -15.47
CA VAL A 139 4.70 -3.72 -16.53
C VAL A 139 3.56 -3.11 -17.36
N CYS A 140 3.10 -1.92 -17.00
CA CYS A 140 2.00 -1.24 -17.66
C CYS A 140 2.43 -0.66 -19.02
N GLN A 141 1.72 -0.98 -20.10
CA GLN A 141 2.00 -0.46 -21.45
C GLN A 141 1.82 1.06 -21.57
N TYR A 142 0.98 1.64 -20.71
CA TYR A 142 0.77 3.10 -20.63
C TYR A 142 1.80 3.83 -19.77
N SER A 143 2.76 3.11 -19.19
CA SER A 143 3.88 3.73 -18.49
C SER A 143 4.73 4.52 -19.50
N PRO A 144 5.15 5.77 -19.21
CA PRO A 144 5.98 6.56 -20.11
C PRO A 144 7.27 5.85 -20.53
N VAL A 145 7.81 5.01 -19.65
CA VAL A 145 9.01 4.19 -19.91
C VAL A 145 8.71 3.13 -20.98
N ASN A 146 7.58 2.43 -20.84
CA ASN A 146 7.18 1.37 -21.76
C ASN A 146 6.60 1.91 -23.08
N ALA A 147 5.86 3.03 -23.04
CA ALA A 147 5.36 3.71 -24.23
C ALA A 147 6.50 4.24 -25.11
N ARG A 148 7.61 4.71 -24.51
CA ARG A 148 8.83 5.10 -25.24
C ARG A 148 9.54 3.88 -25.85
N ALA A 149 9.59 2.75 -25.15
CA ALA A 149 10.15 1.51 -25.67
C ALA A 149 9.31 0.90 -26.81
N ALA A 150 7.99 1.08 -26.79
CA ALA A 150 7.09 0.63 -27.85
C ALA A 150 7.15 1.51 -29.12
N ASN A 151 7.35 2.82 -28.96
CA ASN A 151 7.42 3.78 -30.07
C ASN A 151 8.83 3.95 -30.65
N GLY A 152 9.88 3.59 -29.92
CA GLY A 152 11.25 3.57 -30.41
C GLY A 152 11.72 2.13 -30.58
N GLY A 153 11.72 1.63 -31.80
CA GLY A 153 12.30 0.33 -32.14
C GLY A 153 13.81 0.28 -31.88
N ALA A 154 14.21 0.16 -30.61
CA ALA A 154 15.52 -0.21 -30.13
C ALA A 154 15.38 -0.51 -28.62
N ALA A 155 15.69 -1.76 -28.24
CA ALA A 155 15.54 -2.27 -26.88
C ALA A 155 16.21 -1.36 -25.82
N ALA A 156 15.41 -0.59 -25.10
CA ALA A 156 15.85 0.08 -23.89
C ALA A 156 15.92 -0.95 -22.76
N LYS A 157 17.11 -1.18 -22.22
CA LYS A 157 17.31 -2.04 -21.05
C LYS A 157 16.51 -1.47 -19.87
N PRO A 158 15.80 -2.31 -19.09
CA PRO A 158 15.09 -1.84 -17.91
C PRO A 158 16.09 -1.21 -16.94
N VAL A 159 15.77 0.00 -16.49
CA VAL A 159 16.51 0.68 -15.43
C VAL A 159 16.00 0.13 -14.10
N CYS A 160 16.82 -0.67 -13.41
CA CYS A 160 16.50 -1.16 -12.07
C CYS A 160 16.43 0.02 -11.08
N PRO A 161 15.29 0.27 -10.41
CA PRO A 161 15.17 1.36 -9.46
C PRO A 161 15.63 0.95 -8.06
N LEU A 162 16.95 0.87 -7.84
CA LEU A 162 17.63 0.87 -6.51
C LEU A 162 17.19 -0.18 -5.45
N PRO A 163 17.91 -0.26 -4.32
CA PRO A 163 18.86 -1.33 -4.02
C PRO A 163 18.18 -2.55 -3.40
N TRP A 164 17.59 -3.42 -4.22
CA TRP A 164 17.31 -4.79 -3.80
C TRP A 164 18.57 -5.60 -4.08
N ARG A 165 19.17 -6.18 -3.03
CA ARG A 165 20.24 -7.17 -3.23
C ARG A 165 19.63 -8.36 -3.97
N ALA A 166 19.79 -8.41 -5.28
CA ALA A 166 19.63 -9.64 -6.03
C ALA A 166 20.73 -10.62 -5.61
N PRO A 167 20.43 -11.89 -5.29
CA PRO A 167 21.45 -12.91 -5.37
C PRO A 167 21.85 -13.01 -6.84
N VAL A 168 23.14 -12.78 -7.08
CA VAL A 168 23.91 -12.88 -8.31
C VAL A 168 23.14 -13.51 -9.49
N GLY A 169 22.85 -12.67 -10.50
CA GLY A 169 22.60 -13.14 -11.86
C GLY A 169 21.32 -12.61 -12.49
N ARG A 170 21.51 -11.52 -13.24
CA ARG A 170 20.64 -10.92 -14.28
C ARG A 170 19.76 -9.75 -13.83
N CYS A 171 20.09 -8.59 -14.42
CA CYS A 171 19.09 -7.61 -14.87
C CYS A 171 18.46 -8.11 -16.17
#